data_AF-G3VHI4-F1
#
_entry.id   AF-G3VHI4-F1
#
_cell.length_a   1.000
_cell.length_b   1.000
_cell.length_c   1.000
_cell.angle_alpha   90.00
_cell.angle_beta   90.00
_cell.angle_gamma   90.00
#
_symmetry.space_group_name_H-M   'P 1'
#
loop_
_entity.id
_entity.type
_entity.pdbx_description
1 polymer ?
#
loop_
_entity_poly.entity_id
_entity_poly.type
_entity_poly.pdbx_seq_one_letter_code
_entity_poly.pdbx_strand_id
1 'polypeptide(L)'
;MMKRNGDIELHILEEKLRFLKLKIAERQRKIYVYRKMLPLKRTLDMEIAVLQIQFSQCTDRINLLEKKFVDPTGDRARLLNGKDLTPKEMLSKIDKLEFHLAEKEEKLLEKEFLFEQVARLTDRLRTRTETCKQDTLLLAKKMNEYQKKIKDCTHKMMALVAELSMQQALSLELQKEMRDKQEFLTSCIERIEQGLPLSKEIEEDWLKVLRDEDMHHLAVAERAMLQLEEKHNLMASGVYTTAIQRPNAYIPDAEATLPLPRPYGRAPPFKPTEPGSSMRHIKKPTIKPIEI
;
A
#
# COMPACT_ATOMS: atom_id res chain seq x y z
N MET A 1 -5.97 108.26 -55.91
CA MET A 1 -6.60 107.24 -55.03
C MET A 1 -8.11 107.08 -55.21
N MET A 2 -8.85 108.04 -55.79
CA MET A 2 -10.32 107.90 -55.98
C MET A 2 -10.78 106.94 -57.10
N LYS A 3 -10.04 106.79 -58.21
CA LYS A 3 -10.46 105.91 -59.31
C LYS A 3 -10.49 104.42 -58.94
N ARG A 4 -9.53 103.96 -58.13
CA ARG A 4 -9.48 102.56 -57.66
C ARG A 4 -10.67 102.20 -56.76
N ASN A 5 -11.16 103.13 -55.94
CA ASN A 5 -12.31 102.87 -55.07
C ASN A 5 -13.61 102.71 -55.87
N GLY A 6 -13.81 103.53 -56.90
CA GLY A 6 -14.97 103.41 -57.79
C GLY A 6 -14.98 102.10 -58.57
N ASP A 7 -13.84 101.67 -59.10
CA ASP A 7 -13.73 100.39 -59.82
C ASP A 7 -13.99 99.18 -58.90
N ILE A 8 -13.57 99.25 -57.64
CA ILE A 8 -13.87 98.22 -56.62
C ILE A 8 -15.37 98.18 -56.32
N GLU A 9 -16.02 99.33 -56.13
CA GLU A 9 -17.48 99.39 -55.89
C GLU A 9 -18.29 98.89 -57.09
N LEU A 10 -17.84 99.19 -58.31
CA LEU A 10 -18.47 98.74 -59.55
C LEU A 10 -18.34 97.22 -59.68
N HIS A 11 -17.17 96.64 -59.38
CA HIS A 11 -16.99 95.19 -59.32
C HIS A 11 -17.89 94.54 -58.26
N ILE A 12 -18.01 95.14 -57.06
CA ILE A 12 -18.93 94.68 -56.00
C ILE A 12 -20.39 94.69 -56.50
N LEU A 13 -20.80 95.74 -57.22
CA LEU A 13 -22.15 95.83 -57.79
C LEU A 13 -22.38 94.82 -58.92
N GLU A 14 -21.40 94.56 -59.78
CA GLU A 14 -21.48 93.53 -60.82
C GLU A 14 -21.53 92.11 -60.25
N GLU A 15 -20.78 91.83 -59.19
CA GLU A 15 -20.87 90.57 -58.45
C GLU A 15 -22.24 90.42 -57.80
N LYS A 16 -22.78 91.48 -57.19
CA LYS A 16 -24.16 91.49 -56.67
C LYS A 16 -25.17 91.23 -57.78
N LEU A 17 -25.00 91.83 -58.97
CA LEU A 17 -25.88 91.62 -60.11
C LEU A 17 -25.82 90.16 -60.61
N ARG A 18 -24.62 89.58 -60.71
CA ARG A 18 -24.42 88.17 -61.07
C ARG A 18 -25.07 87.24 -60.04
N PHE A 19 -24.87 87.52 -58.75
CA PHE A 19 -25.48 86.76 -57.66
C PHE A 19 -27.02 86.85 -57.68
N LEU A 20 -27.59 88.03 -57.95
CA LEU A 20 -29.03 88.21 -58.10
C LEU A 20 -29.58 87.47 -59.33
N LYS A 21 -28.87 87.47 -60.46
CA LYS A 21 -29.26 86.69 -61.65
C LYS A 21 -29.26 85.19 -61.36
N LEU A 22 -28.23 84.69 -60.68
CA LEU A 22 -28.18 83.29 -60.23
C LEU A 22 -29.36 82.97 -59.30
N LYS A 23 -29.68 83.85 -58.34
CA LYS A 23 -30.84 83.69 -57.47
C LYS A 23 -32.16 83.66 -58.25
N ILE A 24 -32.33 84.51 -59.27
CA ILE A 24 -33.52 84.52 -60.12
C ILE A 24 -33.64 83.20 -60.88
N ALA A 25 -32.56 82.72 -61.51
CA ALA A 25 -32.55 81.46 -62.24
C ALA A 25 -32.86 80.27 -61.31
N GLU A 26 -32.30 80.26 -60.10
CA GLU A 26 -32.57 79.23 -59.10
C GLU A 26 -34.05 79.26 -58.65
N ARG A 27 -34.61 80.45 -58.43
CA ARG A 27 -36.04 80.63 -58.09
C ARG A 27 -36.95 80.16 -59.23
N GLN A 28 -36.61 80.46 -60.48
CA GLN A 28 -37.36 79.98 -61.65
C GLN A 28 -37.31 78.45 -61.77
N ARG A 29 -36.14 77.84 -61.57
CA ARG A 29 -36.00 76.37 -61.51
C ARG A 29 -36.89 75.78 -60.41
N LYS A 30 -36.89 76.37 -59.21
CA LYS A 30 -37.77 75.96 -58.10
C LYS A 30 -39.25 76.05 -58.47
N ILE A 31 -39.69 77.14 -59.11
CA ILE A 31 -41.08 77.31 -59.56
C ILE A 31 -41.46 76.22 -60.58
N TYR A 32 -40.58 75.92 -61.53
CA TYR A 32 -40.83 74.86 -62.52
C TYR A 32 -41.01 73.49 -61.85
N VAL A 33 -40.11 73.13 -60.92
CA VAL A 33 -40.20 71.88 -60.16
C VAL A 33 -41.50 71.83 -59.36
N TYR A 34 -41.85 72.89 -58.63
CA TYR A 34 -43.10 72.93 -57.86
C TYR A 34 -44.34 72.80 -58.74
N ARG A 35 -44.36 73.41 -59.93
CA ARG A 35 -45.46 73.25 -60.89
C ARG A 35 -45.61 71.81 -61.38
N LYS A 36 -44.50 71.08 -61.56
CA LYS A 36 -44.53 69.65 -61.94
C LYS A 36 -44.98 68.76 -60.78
N MET A 37 -44.65 69.11 -59.54
CA MET A 37 -45.07 68.36 -58.34
C MET A 37 -46.52 68.65 -57.90
N LEU A 38 -47.10 69.79 -58.34
CA LEU A 38 -48.43 70.24 -57.93
C LEU A 38 -49.57 69.24 -58.22
N PRO A 39 -49.65 68.58 -59.40
CA PRO A 39 -50.69 67.59 -59.67
C PRO A 39 -50.62 66.38 -58.75
N LEU A 40 -49.41 65.86 -58.50
CA LEU A 40 -49.20 64.76 -57.56
C LEU A 40 -49.61 65.14 -56.14
N LYS A 41 -49.29 66.36 -55.70
CA LYS A 41 -49.76 66.85 -54.40
C LYS A 41 -51.29 66.86 -54.33
N ARG A 42 -51.96 67.33 -55.40
CA ARG A 42 -53.43 67.35 -55.46
C ARG A 42 -54.04 65.96 -55.42
N THR A 43 -53.46 64.97 -56.11
CA THR A 43 -53.95 63.58 -56.05
C THR A 43 -53.77 62.99 -54.66
N LEU A 44 -52.61 63.21 -54.02
CA LEU A 44 -52.36 62.79 -52.65
C LEU A 44 -53.31 63.48 -51.66
N ASP A 45 -53.57 64.78 -51.80
CA ASP A 45 -54.52 65.53 -50.97
C ASP A 45 -55.95 64.93 -51.10
N MET A 46 -56.36 64.51 -52.30
CA MET A 46 -57.64 63.83 -52.52
C MET A 46 -57.68 62.42 -51.88
N GLU A 47 -56.62 61.63 -52.03
CA GLU A 47 -56.51 60.30 -51.41
C GLU A 47 -56.56 60.39 -49.88
N ILE A 48 -55.88 61.37 -49.29
CA ILE A 48 -55.93 61.63 -47.85
C ILE A 48 -57.36 61.95 -47.41
N ALA A 49 -58.09 62.81 -48.16
CA ALA A 49 -59.47 63.14 -47.82
C ALA A 49 -60.38 61.90 -47.88
N VAL A 50 -60.22 61.03 -48.89
CA VAL A 50 -60.98 59.77 -49.00
C VAL A 50 -60.67 58.85 -47.82
N LEU A 51 -59.39 58.67 -47.48
CA LEU A 51 -58.98 57.82 -46.35
C LEU A 51 -59.50 58.37 -45.02
N GLN A 52 -59.52 59.68 -44.82
CA GLN A 52 -60.10 60.30 -43.63
C GLN A 52 -61.60 60.01 -43.51
N ILE A 53 -62.35 60.08 -44.61
CA ILE A 53 -63.78 59.75 -44.65
C ILE A 53 -64.00 58.26 -44.35
N GLN A 54 -63.21 57.37 -44.94
CA GLN A 54 -63.33 55.94 -44.67
C GLN A 54 -62.98 55.61 -43.23
N PHE A 55 -61.94 56.26 -42.68
CA PHE A 55 -61.57 56.09 -41.29
C PHE A 55 -62.68 56.56 -40.35
N SER A 56 -63.30 57.71 -40.60
CA SER A 56 -64.43 58.18 -39.78
C SER A 56 -65.62 57.22 -39.85
N GLN A 57 -65.97 56.72 -41.03
CA GLN A 57 -67.03 55.72 -41.20
C GLN A 57 -66.74 54.42 -40.43
N CYS A 58 -65.50 53.91 -40.51
CA CYS A 58 -65.08 52.75 -39.74
C CYS A 58 -65.16 53.01 -38.22
N THR A 59 -64.72 54.19 -37.79
CA THR A 59 -64.76 54.60 -36.38
C THR A 59 -66.20 54.68 -35.88
N ASP A 60 -67.10 55.29 -36.65
CA ASP A 60 -68.53 55.36 -36.33
C ASP A 60 -69.16 53.97 -36.24
N ARG A 61 -68.78 53.07 -37.16
CA ARG A 61 -69.27 51.69 -37.14
C ARG A 61 -68.75 50.91 -35.94
N ILE A 62 -67.49 51.09 -35.55
CA ILE A 62 -66.93 50.49 -34.33
C ILE A 62 -67.68 51.02 -33.11
N ASN A 63 -67.84 52.34 -32.97
CA ASN A 63 -68.57 52.96 -31.87
C ASN A 63 -70.02 52.43 -31.76
N LEU A 64 -70.69 52.22 -32.89
CA LEU A 64 -72.03 51.65 -32.93
C LEU A 64 -72.03 50.18 -32.45
N LEU A 65 -71.06 49.38 -32.90
CA LEU A 65 -70.92 47.99 -32.49
C LEU A 65 -70.53 47.87 -31.01
N GLU A 66 -69.66 48.73 -30.51
CA GLU A 66 -69.28 48.80 -29.10
C GLU A 66 -70.50 49.11 -28.24
N LYS A 67 -71.31 50.12 -28.61
CA LYS A 67 -72.56 50.41 -27.90
C LYS A 67 -73.48 49.20 -27.85
N LYS A 68 -73.69 48.53 -28.99
CA LYS A 68 -74.50 47.29 -29.06
C LYS A 68 -73.91 46.14 -28.25
N PHE A 69 -72.59 46.09 -28.06
CA PHE A 69 -71.93 45.03 -27.29
C PHE A 69 -71.96 45.31 -25.79
N VAL A 70 -71.90 46.58 -25.39
CA VAL A 70 -71.92 47.02 -24.00
C VAL A 70 -73.35 47.06 -23.44
N ASP A 71 -74.39 47.05 -24.29
CA ASP A 71 -75.79 47.01 -23.86
C ASP A 71 -76.08 45.78 -22.96
N PRO A 72 -76.28 45.99 -21.64
CA PRO A 72 -76.44 44.90 -20.68
C PRO A 72 -77.83 44.25 -20.74
N THR A 73 -78.72 44.76 -21.60
CA THR A 73 -80.10 44.32 -21.79
C THR A 73 -80.31 43.47 -23.05
N GLY A 74 -79.27 43.22 -23.84
CA GLY A 74 -79.37 42.43 -25.07
C GLY A 74 -79.42 40.91 -24.84
N ASP A 75 -79.94 40.16 -25.82
CA ASP A 75 -80.10 38.69 -25.81
C ASP A 75 -78.81 37.89 -25.59
N ARG A 76 -77.63 38.53 -25.64
CA ARG A 76 -76.31 37.90 -25.39
C ARG A 76 -75.90 37.94 -23.91
N ALA A 77 -76.65 38.64 -23.06
CA ALA A 77 -76.38 38.69 -21.63
C ALA A 77 -76.72 37.34 -20.98
N ARG A 78 -75.72 36.66 -20.42
CA ARG A 78 -75.93 35.47 -19.60
C ARG A 78 -76.26 35.92 -18.18
N LEU A 79 -77.50 35.74 -17.73
CA LEU A 79 -77.81 35.85 -16.30
C LEU A 79 -77.06 34.73 -15.56
N LEU A 80 -76.09 35.13 -14.74
CA LEU A 80 -75.42 34.21 -13.83
C LEU A 80 -76.38 33.90 -12.68
N ASN A 81 -76.59 32.62 -12.41
CA ASN A 81 -77.38 32.19 -11.27
C ASN A 81 -76.60 32.49 -9.98
N GLY A 82 -77.24 33.14 -9.02
CA GLY A 82 -76.63 33.55 -7.76
C GLY A 82 -77.36 34.75 -7.17
N LYS A 83 -77.13 35.02 -5.89
CA LYS A 83 -77.51 36.30 -5.27
C LYS A 83 -76.24 37.09 -5.09
N ASP A 84 -76.23 38.34 -5.54
CA ASP A 84 -75.17 39.26 -5.17
C ASP A 84 -75.30 39.52 -3.68
N LEU A 85 -74.25 39.12 -2.95
CA LEU A 85 -74.19 39.34 -1.51
C LEU A 85 -74.27 40.83 -1.28
N THR A 86 -75.21 41.23 -0.41
CA THR A 86 -75.22 42.61 0.04
C THR A 86 -73.91 42.93 0.75
N PRO A 87 -73.45 44.19 0.72
CA PRO A 87 -72.18 44.57 1.35
C PRO A 87 -72.11 44.16 2.83
N LYS A 88 -73.26 44.15 3.53
CA LYS A 88 -73.38 43.65 4.91
C LYS A 88 -73.14 42.14 5.04
N GLU A 89 -73.67 41.32 4.13
CA GLU A 89 -73.44 39.88 4.13
C GLU A 89 -71.99 39.54 3.76
N MET A 90 -71.39 40.33 2.88
CA MET A 90 -69.97 40.20 2.52
C MET A 90 -69.07 40.50 3.71
N LEU A 91 -69.33 41.59 4.44
CA LEU A 91 -68.63 41.91 5.69
C LEU A 91 -68.78 40.79 6.73
N SER A 92 -70.01 40.32 6.97
CA SER A 92 -70.23 39.20 7.90
C SER A 92 -69.49 37.92 7.50
N LYS A 93 -69.31 37.68 6.20
CA LYS A 93 -68.52 36.54 5.71
C LYS A 93 -67.02 36.76 5.89
N ILE A 94 -66.53 37.99 5.70
CA ILE A 94 -65.14 38.37 5.99
C ILE A 94 -64.85 38.15 7.47
N ASP A 95 -65.70 38.66 8.38
CA ASP A 95 -65.52 38.51 9.82
C ASP A 95 -65.41 37.02 10.24
N LYS A 96 -66.25 36.15 9.65
CA LYS A 96 -66.20 34.70 9.90
C LYS A 96 -64.90 34.07 9.41
N LEU A 97 -64.42 34.50 8.24
CA LEU A 97 -63.17 33.98 7.68
C LEU A 97 -61.97 34.46 8.49
N GLU A 98 -61.96 35.70 8.94
CA GLU A 98 -60.93 36.26 9.82
C GLU A 98 -60.89 35.51 11.16
N PHE A 99 -62.06 35.23 11.74
CA PHE A 99 -62.15 34.43 12.96
C PHE A 99 -61.58 33.02 12.76
N HIS A 100 -61.98 32.33 11.67
CA HIS A 100 -61.44 31.00 11.37
C HIS A 100 -59.94 31.02 11.06
N LEU A 101 -59.43 32.09 10.46
CA LEU A 101 -58.01 32.26 10.18
C LEU A 101 -57.23 32.41 11.50
N ALA A 102 -57.72 33.24 12.43
CA ALA A 102 -57.13 33.40 13.76
C ALA A 102 -57.10 32.07 14.53
N GLU A 103 -58.18 31.27 14.52
CA GLU A 103 -58.20 29.94 15.16
C GLU A 103 -57.16 28.97 14.56
N LYS A 104 -56.85 29.11 13.26
CA LYS A 104 -55.85 28.26 12.60
C LYS A 104 -54.44 28.71 12.91
N GLU A 105 -54.21 30.02 13.01
CA GLU A 105 -52.93 30.60 13.41
C GLU A 105 -52.57 30.20 14.85
N GLU A 106 -53.53 30.28 15.78
CA GLU A 106 -53.33 29.83 17.16
C GLU A 106 -52.91 28.35 17.22
N LYS A 107 -53.65 27.48 16.54
CA LYS A 107 -53.32 26.04 16.47
C LYS A 107 -51.98 25.76 15.79
N LEU A 108 -51.55 26.62 14.87
CA LEU A 108 -50.26 26.49 14.21
C LEU A 108 -49.13 26.84 15.18
N LEU A 109 -49.27 27.93 15.93
CA LEU A 109 -48.30 28.34 16.96
C LEU A 109 -48.14 27.27 18.06
N GLU A 110 -49.23 26.66 18.51
CA GLU A 110 -49.18 25.54 19.46
C GLU A 110 -48.35 24.36 18.93
N LYS A 111 -48.55 24.01 17.66
CA LYS A 111 -47.81 22.91 17.01
C LYS A 111 -46.35 23.25 16.81
N GLU A 112 -46.02 24.49 16.46
CA GLU A 112 -44.63 24.94 16.36
C GLU A 112 -43.90 24.85 17.71
N PHE A 113 -44.57 25.26 18.80
CA PHE A 113 -44.01 25.12 20.14
C PHE A 113 -43.79 23.66 20.54
N LEU A 114 -44.75 22.78 20.25
CA LEU A 114 -44.59 21.35 20.48
C LEU A 114 -43.45 20.75 19.63
N PHE A 115 -43.36 21.13 18.36
CA PHE A 115 -42.30 20.69 17.47
C PHE A 115 -40.93 21.10 18.00
N GLU A 116 -40.77 22.35 18.43
CA GLU A 116 -39.51 22.84 18.98
C GLU A 116 -39.11 22.06 20.25
N GLN A 117 -40.06 21.76 21.13
CA GLN A 117 -39.80 20.93 22.31
C GLN A 117 -39.37 19.50 21.94
N VAL A 118 -40.08 18.86 21.00
CA VAL A 118 -39.75 17.51 20.53
C VAL A 118 -38.38 17.49 19.86
N ALA A 119 -38.06 18.50 19.04
CA ALA A 119 -36.75 18.64 18.40
C ALA A 119 -35.64 18.75 19.45
N ARG A 120 -35.78 19.64 20.43
CA ARG A 120 -34.81 19.80 21.54
C ARG A 120 -34.62 18.51 22.34
N LEU A 121 -35.69 17.78 22.64
CA LEU A 121 -35.60 16.49 23.34
C LEU A 121 -34.92 15.42 22.49
N THR A 122 -35.20 15.40 21.19
CA THR A 122 -34.61 14.47 20.24
C THR A 122 -33.11 14.71 20.10
N ASP A 123 -32.68 15.96 20.01
CA ASP A 123 -31.25 16.30 19.94
C ASP A 123 -30.50 15.94 21.22
N ARG A 124 -31.11 16.18 22.40
CA ARG A 124 -30.56 15.75 23.69
C ARG A 124 -30.42 14.23 23.78
N LEU A 125 -31.42 13.48 23.30
CA LEU A 125 -31.34 12.02 23.25
C LEU A 125 -30.28 11.54 22.27
N ARG A 126 -30.18 12.17 21.09
CA ARG A 126 -29.17 11.84 20.08
C ARG A 126 -27.77 12.02 20.64
N THR A 127 -27.48 13.20 21.19
CA THR A 127 -26.17 13.51 21.80
C THR A 127 -25.82 12.54 22.93
N ARG A 128 -26.76 12.23 23.84
CA ARG A 128 -26.54 11.22 24.90
C ARG A 128 -26.31 9.82 24.35
N THR A 129 -26.96 9.47 23.25
CA THR A 129 -26.78 8.17 22.60
C THR A 129 -25.41 8.09 21.92
N GLU A 130 -24.97 9.17 21.28
CA GLU A 130 -23.65 9.31 20.65
C GLU A 130 -22.54 9.12 21.68
N THR A 131 -22.62 9.81 22.83
CA THR A 131 -21.64 9.68 23.91
C THR A 131 -21.62 8.28 24.50
N CYS A 132 -22.79 7.68 24.76
CA CYS A 132 -22.88 6.31 25.26
C CYS A 132 -22.28 5.28 24.29
N LYS A 133 -22.49 5.45 22.98
CA LYS A 133 -21.84 4.62 21.95
C LYS A 133 -20.32 4.74 22.01
N GLN A 134 -19.79 5.96 22.16
CA GLN A 134 -18.36 6.20 22.29
C GLN A 134 -17.78 5.54 23.56
N ASP A 135 -18.46 5.69 24.70
CA ASP A 135 -18.03 5.07 25.97
C ASP A 135 -18.01 3.54 25.88
N THR A 136 -19.05 2.95 25.29
CA THR A 136 -19.16 1.49 25.09
C THR A 136 -18.04 0.99 24.18
N LEU A 137 -17.71 1.73 23.12
CA LEU A 137 -16.61 1.41 22.22
C LEU A 137 -15.26 1.48 22.93
N LEU A 138 -15.03 2.52 23.74
CA LEU A 138 -13.80 2.65 24.53
C LEU A 138 -13.66 1.49 25.53
N LEU A 139 -14.74 1.11 26.20
CA LEU A 139 -14.75 -0.03 27.12
C LEU A 139 -14.43 -1.33 26.37
N ALA A 140 -15.06 -1.58 25.22
CA ALA A 140 -14.81 -2.77 24.40
C ALA A 140 -13.35 -2.84 23.94
N LYS A 141 -12.74 -1.71 23.53
CA LYS A 141 -11.31 -1.65 23.18
C LYS A 141 -10.42 -2.03 24.37
N LYS A 142 -10.67 -1.45 25.55
CA LYS A 142 -9.92 -1.79 26.77
C LYS A 142 -10.07 -3.26 27.14
N MET A 143 -11.28 -3.82 27.04
CA MET A 143 -11.54 -5.24 27.29
C MET A 143 -10.76 -6.15 26.33
N ASN A 144 -10.72 -5.81 25.04
CA ASN A 144 -9.94 -6.56 24.05
C ASN A 144 -8.44 -6.50 24.33
N GLU A 145 -7.91 -5.34 24.74
CA GLU A 145 -6.52 -5.21 25.15
C GLU A 145 -6.20 -6.07 26.36
N TYR A 146 -7.06 -6.09 27.38
CA TYR A 146 -6.89 -6.96 28.54
C TYR A 146 -6.96 -8.44 28.15
N GLN A 147 -7.90 -8.83 27.29
CA GLN A 147 -8.00 -10.20 26.81
C GLN A 147 -6.73 -10.63 26.07
N LYS A 148 -6.14 -9.75 25.24
CA LYS A 148 -4.86 -10.01 24.58
C LYS A 148 -3.74 -10.20 25.60
N LYS A 149 -3.60 -9.29 26.57
CA LYS A 149 -2.59 -9.41 27.65
C LYS A 149 -2.74 -10.70 28.45
N ILE A 150 -3.98 -11.10 28.76
CA ILE A 150 -4.26 -12.37 29.44
C ILE A 150 -3.79 -13.54 28.57
N LYS A 151 -4.17 -13.58 27.29
CA LYS A 151 -3.74 -14.63 26.37
C LYS A 151 -2.21 -14.73 26.26
N ASP A 152 -1.54 -13.59 26.10
CA ASP A 152 -0.07 -13.54 26.03
C ASP A 152 0.57 -14.06 27.33
N CYS A 153 0.02 -13.68 28.49
CA CYS A 153 0.47 -14.17 29.79
C CYS A 153 0.23 -15.69 29.94
N THR A 154 -0.94 -16.18 29.55
CA THR A 154 -1.24 -17.62 29.59
C THR A 154 -0.32 -18.42 28.69
N HIS A 155 0.04 -17.89 27.52
CA HIS A 155 0.96 -18.57 26.60
C HIS A 155 2.38 -18.65 27.17
N LYS A 156 2.87 -17.55 27.77
CA LYS A 156 4.14 -17.55 28.50
C LYS A 156 4.14 -18.54 29.68
N MET A 157 3.05 -18.57 30.44
CA MET A 157 2.89 -19.51 31.55
C MET A 157 2.90 -20.96 31.05
N MET A 158 2.21 -21.28 29.94
CA MET A 158 2.27 -22.60 29.32
C MET A 158 3.68 -22.98 28.88
N ALA A 159 4.44 -22.06 28.29
CA ALA A 159 5.82 -22.30 27.90
C ALA A 159 6.70 -22.62 29.13
N LEU A 160 6.60 -21.82 30.19
CA LEU A 160 7.35 -22.06 31.43
C LEU A 160 6.95 -23.37 32.10
N VAL A 161 5.66 -23.72 32.10
CA VAL A 161 5.19 -25.02 32.64
C VAL A 161 5.76 -26.18 31.82
N ALA A 162 5.83 -26.05 30.50
CA ALA A 162 6.44 -27.07 29.64
C ALA A 162 7.95 -27.21 29.91
N GLU A 163 8.69 -26.10 30.00
CA GLU A 163 10.11 -26.10 30.37
C GLU A 163 10.35 -26.75 31.73
N LEU A 164 9.55 -26.38 32.72
CA LEU A 164 9.62 -26.93 34.06
C LEU A 164 9.30 -28.43 34.06
N SER A 165 8.31 -28.88 33.27
CA SER A 165 7.99 -30.30 33.14
C SER A 165 9.13 -31.12 32.51
N MET A 166 9.83 -30.54 31.52
CA MET A 166 11.01 -31.17 30.92
C MET A 166 12.16 -31.27 31.93
N GLN A 167 12.42 -30.21 32.70
CA GLN A 167 13.43 -30.24 33.76
C GLN A 167 13.08 -31.21 34.88
N GLN A 168 11.81 -31.31 35.26
CA GLN A 168 11.33 -32.29 36.23
C GLN A 168 11.54 -33.71 35.72
N ALA A 169 11.20 -33.99 34.46
CA ALA A 169 11.44 -35.30 33.85
C ALA A 169 12.93 -35.67 33.87
N LEU A 170 13.82 -34.75 33.45
CA LEU A 170 15.26 -34.94 33.51
C LEU A 170 15.78 -35.21 34.93
N SER A 171 15.26 -34.46 35.92
CA SER A 171 15.63 -34.67 37.32
C SER A 171 15.22 -36.05 37.83
N LEU A 172 14.03 -36.52 37.45
CA LEU A 172 13.55 -37.86 37.80
C LEU A 172 14.39 -38.96 37.15
N GLU A 173 14.80 -38.78 35.90
CA GLU A 173 15.71 -39.70 35.20
C GLU A 173 17.07 -39.79 35.90
N LEU A 174 17.70 -38.64 36.21
CA LEU A 174 18.97 -38.61 36.93
C LEU A 174 18.87 -39.20 38.34
N GLN A 175 17.76 -38.96 39.05
CA GLN A 175 17.51 -39.58 40.36
C GLN A 175 17.36 -41.10 40.24
N LYS A 176 16.72 -41.59 39.17
CA LYS A 176 16.63 -43.02 38.90
C LYS A 176 18.01 -43.60 38.63
N GLU A 177 18.81 -43.00 37.75
CA GLU A 177 20.18 -43.46 37.48
C GLU A 177 21.06 -43.48 38.74
N MET A 178 20.92 -42.48 39.61
CA MET A 178 21.65 -42.45 40.87
C MET A 178 21.27 -43.63 41.77
N ARG A 179 19.97 -43.91 41.92
CA ARG A 179 19.48 -45.06 42.67
C ARG A 179 19.97 -46.37 42.06
N ASP A 180 19.81 -46.56 40.75
CA ASP A 180 20.23 -47.78 40.04
C ASP A 180 21.75 -48.02 40.23
N LYS A 181 22.58 -46.97 40.14
CA LYS A 181 24.03 -47.06 40.40
C LYS A 181 24.36 -47.33 41.88
N GLN A 182 23.63 -46.74 42.82
CA GLN A 182 23.81 -47.02 44.25
C GLN A 182 23.43 -48.47 44.60
N GLU A 183 22.32 -48.97 44.09
CA GLU A 183 21.89 -50.36 44.23
C GLU A 183 22.92 -51.32 43.61
N PHE A 184 23.44 -50.98 42.43
CA PHE A 184 24.52 -51.74 41.81
C PHE A 184 25.80 -51.76 42.68
N LEU A 185 26.25 -50.62 43.18
CA LEU A 185 27.43 -50.52 44.03
C LEU A 185 27.25 -51.27 45.35
N THR A 186 26.10 -51.13 46.01
CA THR A 186 25.80 -51.85 47.25
C THR A 186 25.83 -53.35 47.02
N SER A 187 25.22 -53.85 45.93
CA SER A 187 25.31 -55.27 45.57
C SER A 187 26.75 -55.74 45.33
N CYS A 188 27.59 -54.91 44.70
CA CYS A 188 29.01 -55.22 44.50
C CYS A 188 29.78 -55.26 45.83
N ILE A 189 29.55 -54.28 46.72
CA ILE A 189 30.16 -54.21 48.04
C ILE A 189 29.77 -55.43 48.87
N GLU A 190 28.49 -55.76 48.96
CA GLU A 190 28.00 -56.95 49.67
C GLU A 190 28.68 -58.24 49.16
N ARG A 191 28.85 -58.35 47.85
CA ARG A 191 29.51 -59.52 47.23
C ARG A 191 31.00 -59.58 47.56
N ILE A 192 31.69 -58.44 47.56
CA ILE A 192 33.10 -58.31 47.97
C ILE A 192 33.26 -58.64 49.46
N GLU A 193 32.39 -58.13 50.33
CA GLU A 193 32.40 -58.43 51.77
C GLU A 193 32.20 -59.93 52.05
N GLN A 194 31.38 -60.59 51.23
CA GLN A 194 31.18 -62.05 51.28
C GLN A 194 32.34 -62.85 50.64
N GLY A 195 33.35 -62.19 50.08
CA GLY A 195 34.49 -62.83 49.40
C GLY A 195 34.13 -63.50 48.07
N LEU A 196 32.97 -63.16 47.49
CA LEU A 196 32.50 -63.69 46.22
C LEU A 196 33.01 -62.83 45.06
N PRO A 197 33.31 -63.43 43.89
CA PRO A 197 33.76 -62.67 42.72
C PRO A 197 32.65 -61.75 42.18
N LEU A 198 33.04 -60.62 41.59
CA LEU A 198 32.14 -59.69 40.92
C LEU A 198 31.29 -60.38 39.83
N SER A 199 30.20 -59.74 39.39
CA SER A 199 29.34 -60.31 38.34
C SER A 199 30.12 -60.60 37.05
N LYS A 200 29.76 -61.69 36.36
CA LYS A 200 30.41 -62.10 35.10
C LYS A 200 30.32 -61.02 34.01
N GLU A 201 29.22 -60.27 33.98
CA GLU A 201 29.04 -59.15 33.04
C GLU A 201 30.10 -58.06 33.23
N ILE A 202 30.49 -57.78 34.48
CA ILE A 202 31.54 -56.79 34.82
C ILE A 202 32.90 -57.29 34.36
N GLU A 203 33.18 -58.58 34.52
CA GLU A 203 34.42 -59.21 34.05
C GLU A 203 34.53 -59.17 32.52
N GLU A 204 33.44 -59.48 31.82
CA GLU A 204 33.39 -59.40 30.36
C GLU A 204 33.60 -57.97 29.85
N ASP A 205 33.01 -56.98 30.51
CA ASP A 205 33.18 -55.56 30.17
C ASP A 205 34.60 -55.08 30.47
N TRP A 206 35.21 -55.52 31.57
CA TRP A 206 36.62 -55.23 31.86
C TRP A 206 37.56 -55.81 30.80
N LEU A 207 37.31 -57.04 30.36
CA LEU A 207 38.08 -57.66 29.27
C LEU A 207 37.86 -56.97 27.92
N LYS A 208 36.73 -56.30 27.69
CA LYS A 208 36.55 -55.44 26.50
C LYS A 208 37.43 -54.19 26.62
N VAL A 209 37.43 -53.53 27.78
CA VAL A 209 38.27 -52.33 28.01
C VAL A 209 39.76 -52.64 27.80
N LEU A 210 40.26 -53.73 28.37
CA LEU A 210 41.66 -54.15 28.18
C LEU A 210 42.00 -54.40 26.70
N ARG A 211 41.10 -55.04 25.97
CA ARG A 211 41.28 -55.24 24.52
C ARG A 211 41.31 -53.92 23.76
N ASP A 212 40.41 -53.01 24.08
CA ASP A 212 40.33 -51.70 23.42
C ASP A 212 41.57 -50.84 23.72
N GLU A 213 42.10 -50.92 24.95
CA GLU A 213 43.36 -50.30 25.36
C GLU A 213 44.54 -50.86 24.57
N ASP A 214 44.66 -52.19 24.48
CA ASP A 214 45.72 -52.86 23.70
C ASP A 214 45.64 -52.45 22.22
N MET A 215 44.44 -52.43 21.65
CA MET A 215 44.22 -51.99 20.26
C MET A 215 44.59 -50.52 20.07
N HIS A 216 44.26 -49.65 21.02
CA HIS A 216 44.66 -48.25 20.98
C HIS A 216 46.18 -48.09 21.10
N HIS A 217 46.84 -48.84 21.97
CA HIS A 217 48.29 -48.85 22.12
C HIS A 217 48.99 -49.28 20.82
N LEU A 218 48.51 -50.36 20.19
CA LEU A 218 49.00 -50.82 18.90
C LEU A 218 48.79 -49.76 17.81
N ALA A 219 47.61 -49.15 17.73
CA ALA A 219 47.32 -48.11 16.75
C ALA A 219 48.20 -46.85 16.94
N VAL A 220 48.51 -46.47 18.19
CA VAL A 220 49.43 -45.37 18.50
C VAL A 220 50.87 -45.73 18.10
N ALA A 221 51.32 -46.95 18.40
CA ALA A 221 52.65 -47.43 18.03
C ALA A 221 52.81 -47.50 16.50
N GLU A 222 51.80 -48.00 15.78
CA GLU A 222 51.78 -48.03 14.31
C GLU A 222 51.84 -46.62 13.73
N ARG A 223 51.03 -45.68 14.24
CA ARG A 223 51.10 -44.26 13.83
C ARG A 223 52.47 -43.64 14.10
N ALA A 224 53.09 -43.95 15.24
CA ALA A 224 54.42 -43.45 15.56
C ALA A 224 55.50 -44.01 14.62
N MET A 225 55.40 -45.29 14.25
CA MET A 225 56.27 -45.91 13.23
C MET A 225 56.06 -45.27 11.86
N LEU A 226 54.81 -45.10 11.43
CA LEU A 226 54.50 -44.41 10.17
C LEU A 226 55.05 -42.99 10.14
N GLN A 227 54.96 -42.24 11.24
CA GLN A 227 55.56 -40.90 11.34
C GLN A 227 57.10 -40.91 11.27
N LEU A 228 57.75 -41.95 11.81
CA LEU A 228 59.20 -42.11 11.71
C LEU A 228 59.60 -42.48 10.27
N GLU A 229 58.89 -43.42 9.65
CA GLU A 229 59.06 -43.78 8.23
C GLU A 229 58.80 -42.57 7.33
N GLU A 230 57.80 -41.77 7.63
CA GLU A 230 57.49 -40.54 6.91
C GLU A 230 58.65 -39.55 6.95
N LYS A 231 59.20 -39.30 8.15
CA LYS A 231 60.42 -38.49 8.33
C LYS A 231 61.62 -39.07 7.58
N HIS A 232 61.79 -40.38 7.59
CA HIS A 232 62.87 -41.06 6.87
C HIS A 232 62.70 -40.97 5.34
N ASN A 233 61.46 -41.03 4.85
CA ASN A 233 61.11 -40.97 3.43
C ASN A 233 61.18 -39.54 2.86
N LEU A 234 61.22 -38.53 3.74
CA LEU A 234 61.37 -37.13 3.37
C LEU A 234 62.86 -36.81 3.08
N MET A 235 63.19 -36.58 1.80
CA MET A 235 64.53 -36.15 1.42
C MET A 235 64.80 -34.69 1.82
N ALA A 236 66.08 -34.30 1.94
CA ALA A 236 66.51 -32.93 2.25
C ALA A 236 65.98 -31.86 1.26
N SER A 237 65.58 -32.24 0.04
CA SER A 237 64.93 -31.34 -0.93
C SER A 237 63.43 -31.12 -0.69
N GLY A 238 62.85 -31.75 0.33
CA GLY A 238 61.42 -31.69 0.66
C GLY A 238 60.50 -32.62 -0.13
N VAL A 239 61.04 -33.53 -0.96
CA VAL A 239 60.26 -34.50 -1.75
C VAL A 239 60.23 -35.86 -1.03
N TYR A 240 59.03 -36.43 -0.94
CA TYR A 240 58.81 -37.77 -0.38
C TYR A 240 59.21 -38.88 -1.35
N THR A 241 59.91 -39.89 -0.85
CA THR A 241 60.31 -41.05 -1.66
C THR A 241 59.98 -42.38 -1.00
N THR A 242 59.53 -43.33 -1.80
CA THR A 242 59.23 -44.71 -1.40
C THR A 242 60.40 -45.65 -1.72
N ALA A 243 61.54 -45.11 -2.16
CA ALA A 243 62.72 -45.88 -2.53
C ALA A 243 63.53 -46.24 -1.28
N ILE A 244 63.62 -47.53 -0.96
CA ILE A 244 64.43 -48.04 0.16
C ILE A 244 65.90 -47.67 -0.09
N GLN A 245 66.54 -46.99 0.88
CA GLN A 245 67.95 -46.62 0.79
C GLN A 245 68.82 -47.88 0.64
N ARG A 246 69.73 -47.88 -0.34
CA ARG A 246 70.63 -49.03 -0.53
C ARG A 246 71.64 -49.05 0.62
N PRO A 247 71.96 -50.22 1.22
CA PRO A 247 72.99 -50.32 2.26
C PRO A 247 74.35 -49.74 1.85
N ASN A 248 74.60 -49.66 0.54
CA ASN A 248 75.87 -49.20 -0.05
C ASN A 248 75.92 -47.68 -0.31
N ALA A 249 74.96 -46.91 0.19
CA ALA A 249 74.95 -45.45 0.14
C ALA A 249 75.18 -44.88 1.56
N TYR A 250 76.34 -45.17 2.14
CA TYR A 250 76.75 -44.62 3.44
C TYR A 250 77.25 -43.18 3.25
N ILE A 251 76.33 -42.22 3.27
CA ILE A 251 76.65 -40.82 3.56
C ILE A 251 76.51 -40.69 5.08
N PRO A 252 77.58 -40.46 5.85
CA PRO A 252 77.45 -40.27 7.29
C PRO A 252 76.65 -39.00 7.58
N ASP A 253 75.60 -39.07 8.41
CA ASP A 253 74.78 -37.92 8.84
C ASP A 253 75.50 -36.95 9.80
N ALA A 254 76.82 -37.09 9.99
CA ALA A 254 77.59 -36.24 10.87
C ALA A 254 78.05 -34.97 10.13
N GLU A 255 77.56 -33.81 10.57
CA GLU A 255 77.78 -32.47 9.97
C GLU A 255 79.27 -32.02 9.87
N ALA A 256 80.22 -32.78 10.40
CA ALA A 256 81.63 -32.38 10.52
C ALA A 256 82.60 -33.03 9.50
N THR A 257 82.12 -33.83 8.54
CA THR A 257 82.99 -34.45 7.51
C THR A 257 82.39 -34.37 6.11
N LEU A 258 83.21 -33.96 5.12
CA LEU A 258 82.82 -33.89 3.71
C LEU A 258 82.24 -35.24 3.22
N PRO A 259 81.14 -35.23 2.42
CA PRO A 259 80.43 -36.43 1.99
C PRO A 259 81.19 -37.15 0.90
N LEU A 260 82.33 -37.76 1.25
CA LEU A 260 83.11 -38.60 0.37
C LEU A 260 82.78 -40.06 0.67
N PRO A 261 82.26 -40.84 -0.31
CA PRO A 261 82.01 -42.26 -0.11
C PRO A 261 83.33 -42.95 0.20
N ARG A 262 83.41 -43.60 1.38
CA ARG A 262 84.58 -44.41 1.73
C ARG A 262 84.67 -45.59 0.76
N PRO A 263 85.79 -45.78 0.04
CA PRO A 263 85.93 -46.94 -0.84
C PRO A 263 85.87 -48.20 0.01
N TYR A 264 84.92 -49.08 -0.30
CA TYR A 264 84.87 -50.41 0.28
C TYR A 264 86.16 -51.14 -0.11
N GLY A 265 86.80 -51.84 0.82
CA GLY A 265 87.99 -52.65 0.55
C GLY A 265 87.72 -53.77 -0.46
N ARG A 266 88.63 -54.75 -0.58
CA ARG A 266 88.59 -55.83 -1.58
C ARG A 266 87.27 -56.64 -1.67
N ALA A 267 86.37 -56.54 -0.68
CA ALA A 267 85.02 -57.11 -0.72
C ALA A 267 83.96 -56.02 -0.44
N PRO A 268 83.10 -55.65 -1.41
CA PRO A 268 81.99 -54.74 -1.17
C PRO A 268 80.87 -55.43 -0.36
N PRO A 269 80.15 -54.72 0.53
CA PRO A 269 78.99 -55.26 1.20
C PRO A 269 77.90 -55.61 0.18
N PHE A 270 77.44 -56.86 0.23
CA PHE A 270 76.36 -57.39 -0.59
C PHE A 270 75.06 -57.33 0.20
N LYS A 271 74.00 -56.77 -0.39
CA LYS A 271 72.64 -56.91 0.16
C LYS A 271 72.15 -58.32 -0.18
N PRO A 272 71.93 -59.22 0.79
CA PRO A 272 71.36 -60.53 0.51
C PRO A 272 70.04 -60.34 -0.23
N THR A 273 69.87 -61.04 -1.35
CA THR A 273 68.57 -61.10 -2.02
C THR A 273 67.61 -61.79 -1.08
N GLU A 274 66.44 -61.19 -0.85
CA GLU A 274 65.39 -61.84 -0.07
C GLU A 274 65.10 -63.22 -0.68
N PRO A 275 65.03 -64.29 0.14
CA PRO A 275 64.80 -65.62 -0.37
C PRO A 275 63.47 -65.64 -1.13
N GLY A 276 63.55 -65.78 -2.45
CA GLY A 276 62.37 -65.87 -3.31
C GLY A 276 61.54 -67.10 -2.94
N SER A 277 60.22 -67.04 -3.18
CA SER A 277 59.27 -68.13 -2.88
C SER A 277 59.70 -69.51 -3.44
N SER A 278 60.51 -69.52 -4.51
CA SER A 278 61.10 -70.72 -5.14
C SER A 278 62.10 -71.48 -4.26
N MET A 279 62.72 -70.86 -3.24
CA MET A 279 63.68 -71.51 -2.34
C MET A 279 63.06 -72.60 -1.44
N ARG A 280 61.72 -72.71 -1.37
CA ARG A 280 61.03 -73.81 -0.67
C ARG A 280 61.32 -75.20 -1.27
N HIS A 281 61.82 -75.27 -2.51
CA HIS A 281 62.11 -76.52 -3.22
C HIS A 281 63.59 -76.96 -3.16
N ILE A 282 64.47 -76.16 -2.56
CA ILE A 282 65.89 -76.53 -2.39
C ILE A 282 66.00 -77.41 -1.13
N LYS A 283 66.04 -78.73 -1.33
CA LYS A 283 66.35 -79.67 -0.23
C LYS A 283 67.80 -79.52 0.19
N LYS A 284 68.04 -79.26 1.47
CA LYS A 284 69.40 -79.27 2.04
C LYS A 284 69.99 -80.68 1.88
N PRO A 285 71.23 -80.84 1.40
CA PRO A 285 71.84 -82.16 1.27
C PRO A 285 71.97 -82.79 2.66
N THR A 286 71.49 -84.03 2.79
CA THR A 286 71.68 -84.84 3.99
C THR A 286 73.15 -85.20 4.12
N ILE A 287 73.82 -84.66 5.13
CA ILE A 287 75.22 -84.96 5.43
C ILE A 287 75.27 -86.42 5.91
N LYS A 288 75.94 -87.31 5.16
CA LYS A 288 76.17 -88.68 5.61
C LYS A 288 77.21 -88.65 6.74
N PRO A 289 77.01 -89.38 7.85
CA PRO A 289 78.01 -89.46 8.90
C PRO A 289 79.28 -90.10 8.33
N ILE A 290 80.42 -89.50 8.66
CA ILE A 290 81.75 -90.02 8.33
C ILE A 290 82.00 -91.17 9.32
N GLU A 291 82.12 -92.39 8.82
CA GLU A 291 82.66 -93.50 9.61
C GLU A 291 84.18 -93.39 9.59
N ILE A 292 84.77 -92.99 10.72
CA ILE A 292 86.02 -93.45 11.37
C ILE A 292 86.13 -92.70 12.71
#